data_AF-A0A972K819-F1
#
_entry.id   AF-A0A972K819-F1
#
_cell.length_a   1.000
_cell.length_b   1.000
_cell.length_c   1.000
_cell.angle_alpha   90.00
_cell.angle_beta   90.00
_cell.angle_gamma   90.00
#
_symmetry.space_group_name_H-M   'P 1'
#
loop_
_entity.id
_entity.type
_entity.pdbx_description
1 polymer ?
#
loop_
_entity_poly.entity_id
_entity_poly.type
_entity_poly.pdbx_seq_one_letter_code
_entity_poly.pdbx_strand_id
1 'polypeptide(L)' 'MVDFMSLTGKLEDLAISDIFQILSIGKKTGALLIKTTNLHAVVIFKKGLVVKGESNAL' A
#
# COMPACT_ATOMS: atom_id res chain seq x y z
N MET A 1 19.73 4.23 -11.05
CA MET A 1 18.30 3.93 -11.25
C MET A 1 17.93 2.95 -10.16
N VAL A 2 17.04 3.31 -9.22
CA VAL A 2 16.60 2.40 -8.16
C VAL A 2 15.28 1.80 -8.64
N ASP A 3 15.28 0.51 -8.95
CA ASP A 3 14.06 -0.20 -9.31
C ASP A 3 13.18 -0.34 -8.06
N PHE A 4 12.07 0.42 -8.03
CA PHE A 4 11.01 0.15 -7.08
C PHE A 4 10.25 -1.08 -7.57
N MET A 5 10.28 -2.17 -6.79
CA MET A 5 9.35 -3.27 -7.01
C MET A 5 7.93 -2.72 -6.87
N SER A 6 7.22 -2.58 -7.99
CA SER A 6 5.82 -2.20 -8.03
C SER A 6 4.96 -3.46 -8.14
N LEU A 7 3.93 -3.54 -7.29
CA LEU A 7 2.91 -4.58 -7.39
C LEU A 7 1.73 -3.97 -8.16
N THR A 8 1.49 -4.44 -9.38
CA THR A 8 0.36 -4.02 -10.22
C THR A 8 -0.56 -5.22 -10.41
N GLY A 9 -1.85 -5.05 -10.13
CA GLY A 9 -2.86 -6.10 -10.25
C GLY A 9 -4.26 -5.53 -10.04
N LYS A 10 -5.29 -6.32 -10.35
CA LYS A 10 -6.66 -5.92 -10.08
C LYS A 10 -7.05 -6.25 -8.64
N LEU A 11 -7.92 -5.44 -8.05
CA LEU A 11 -8.44 -5.70 -6.69
C LEU A 11 -9.26 -7.00 -6.59
N GLU A 12 -9.82 -7.47 -7.70
CA GLU A 12 -10.51 -8.77 -7.78
C GLU A 12 -9.54 -9.97 -7.72
N ASP A 13 -8.29 -9.78 -8.15
CA ASP A 13 -7.25 -10.82 -8.14
C ASP A 13 -6.43 -10.79 -6.84
N LEU A 14 -6.31 -9.60 -6.23
CA LEU A 14 -5.57 -9.39 -4.99
C LEU A 14 -6.28 -8.36 -4.12
N ALA A 15 -6.90 -8.84 -3.04
CA ALA A 15 -7.59 -7.96 -2.12
C ALA A 15 -6.59 -7.04 -1.39
N ILE A 16 -7.04 -5.83 -1.03
CA ILE A 16 -6.22 -4.90 -0.25
C ILE A 16 -5.72 -5.55 1.05
N SER A 17 -6.54 -6.37 1.71
CA SER A 17 -6.15 -7.12 2.92
C SER A 17 -4.91 -7.97 2.70
N ASP A 18 -4.82 -8.61 1.55
CA ASP A 18 -3.74 -9.54 1.22
C ASP A 18 -2.45 -8.76 0.96
N ILE A 19 -2.54 -7.59 0.32
CA ILE A 19 -1.40 -6.66 0.17
C ILE A 19 -0.86 -6.26 1.55
N PHE A 20 -1.75 -5.89 2.47
CA PHE A 20 -1.34 -5.54 3.84
C PHE A 20 -0.67 -6.72 4.54
N GLN A 21 -1.21 -7.95 4.40
CA GLN A 21 -0.59 -9.15 4.97
C GLN A 21 0.80 -9.43 4.38
N ILE A 22 0.95 -9.40 3.05
CA ILE A 22 2.22 -9.63 2.36
C ILE A 22 3.28 -8.62 2.83
N LEU A 23 2.92 -7.33 2.91
CA LEU A 23 3.82 -6.27 3.38
C LEU A 23 4.21 -6.45 4.86
N SER A 24 3.26 -6.90 5.69
CA SER A 24 3.47 -7.17 7.11
C SER A 24 4.41 -8.35 7.33
N ILE A 25 4.14 -9.50 6.69
CA ILE A 25 4.96 -10.72 6.79
C ILE A 25 6.38 -10.45 6.30
N GLY A 26 6.52 -9.75 5.16
CA GLY A 26 7.81 -9.36 4.61
C GLY A 26 8.53 -8.26 5.38
N LYS A 27 7.96 -7.76 6.49
CA LYS A 27 8.47 -6.64 7.31
C LYS A 27 8.86 -5.42 6.48
N LYS A 28 8.10 -5.14 5.42
CA LYS A 28 8.43 -4.09 4.47
C LYS A 28 8.28 -2.70 5.11
N THR A 29 9.11 -1.77 4.66
CA THR A 29 9.05 -0.35 5.02
C THR A 29 8.86 0.41 3.72
N GLY A 30 7.92 1.35 3.68
CA GLY A 30 7.59 2.09 2.46
C GLY A 30 6.19 2.71 2.51
N ALA A 31 5.67 3.07 1.35
CA ALA A 31 4.34 3.65 1.19
C ALA A 31 3.49 2.84 0.21
N LEU A 32 2.25 2.55 0.58
CA LEU A 32 1.21 2.12 -0.36
C LEU A 32 0.43 3.35 -0.79
N LEU A 33 0.47 3.64 -2.08
CA LEU A 33 -0.30 4.73 -2.70
C LEU A 33 -1.54 4.15 -3.35
N ILE A 34 -2.71 4.62 -2.95
CA ILE A 34 -4.00 4.22 -3.52
C ILE A 34 -4.51 5.44 -4.30
N LYS A 35 -4.71 5.27 -5.61
CA LYS A 35 -5.21 6.33 -6.49
C LYS A 35 -6.39 5.81 -7.30
N THR A 36 -7.50 6.53 -7.21
CA THR A 36 -8.60 6.47 -8.17
C THR A 36 -8.75 7.87 -8.77
N THR A 37 -9.73 8.05 -9.67
CA THR A 37 -9.98 9.35 -10.31
C THR A 37 -10.19 10.48 -9.30
N ASN A 38 -10.83 10.20 -8.16
CA ASN A 38 -11.23 11.23 -7.18
C ASN A 38 -10.67 10.98 -5.77
N LEU A 39 -10.13 9.79 -5.50
CA LEU A 39 -9.65 9.41 -4.18
C LEU A 39 -8.16 9.10 -4.21
N HIS A 40 -7.43 9.79 -3.35
CA HIS A 40 -6.01 9.61 -3.12
C HIS A 40 -5.82 9.26 -1.65
N ALA A 41 -5.19 8.13 -1.39
CA ALA A 41 -4.80 7.73 -0.04
C ALA A 41 -3.36 7.24 -0.01
N VAL A 42 -2.73 7.39 1.15
CA VAL A 42 -1.40 6.87 1.42
C VAL A 42 -1.40 6.15 2.76
N VAL A 43 -0.73 4.99 2.77
CA VAL A 43 -0.47 4.23 4.00
C VAL A 43 1.03 4.04 4.13
N ILE A 44 1.59 4.47 5.27
CA ILE A 44 3.02 4.37 5.56
C ILE A 44 3.27 3.14 6.42
N PHE A 45 4.19 2.30 5.96
CA PHE A 45 4.62 1.09 6.64
C PHE A 45 6.03 1.24 7.18
N LYS A 46 6.27 0.76 8.40
CA LYS A 46 7.59 0.66 9.03
C LYS A 46 7.76 -0.72 9.65
N LYS A 47 8.70 -1.50 9.12
CA LYS A 47 8.98 -2.88 9.56
C LYS A 47 7.73 -3.78 9.57
N GLY A 48 6.87 -3.63 8.56
CA GLY A 48 5.62 -4.37 8.43
C GLY A 48 4.44 -3.81 9.24
N LEU A 49 4.63 -2.73 10.02
CA LEU A 49 3.57 -2.08 10.77
C LEU A 49 3.05 -0.86 10.02
N VAL A 50 1.73 -0.65 10.01
CA VAL A 50 1.12 0.61 9.59
C VAL A 50 1.39 1.66 10.66
N VAL A 51 2.04 2.76 10.30
CA VAL A 51 2.37 3.86 11.22
C VAL A 51 1.65 5.16 10.88
N LYS A 52 1.08 5.27 9.68
CA LYS A 52 0.31 6.43 9.25
C LYS A 52 -0.64 6.03 8.12
N GLY A 53 -1.84 6.61 8.14
CA GLY A 53 -2.78 6.58 7.03
C GLY A 53 -3.34 7.99 6.82
N GLU A 54 -3.36 8.45 5.58
CA GLU A 54 -3.96 9.72 5.19
C GLU A 54 -4.76 9.51 3.90
N SER A 55 -5.87 10.25 3.77
CA SER A 55 -6.65 10.27 2.54
C SER A 55 -7.23 11.65 2.29
N ASN A 56 -7.57 11.93 1.04
CA ASN A 56 -8.36 13.11 0.67
C ASN A 56 -9.88 12.86 0.78
N ALA A 57 -10.29 11.67 1.20
CA ALA A 57 -11.67 11.36 1.54
C ALA A 57 -11.92 11.76 3.01
N LEU A 58 -13.11 12.32 3.25
CA LEU A 58 -13.57 12.82 4.56
C LEU A 58 -13.71 11.69 5.59
#